data_AF-A0AAE0BN45-F1
#
_entry.id   AF-A0AAE0BN45-F1
#
_cell.length_a   1.000
_cell.length_b   1.000
_cell.length_c   1.000
_cell.angle_alpha   90.00
_cell.angle_beta   90.00
_cell.angle_gamma   90.00
#
_symmetry.space_group_name_H-M   'P 1'
#
loop_
_entity.id
_entity.type
_entity.pdbx_description
1 polymer ?
#
loop_
_entity_poly.entity_id
_entity_poly.type
_entity_poly.pdbx_seq_one_letter_code
_entity_poly.pdbx_strand_id
1 'polypeptide(L)'
;MFPESANFLGVYQVEVQWNGHSEMGIEHSGIRYKEAWIDASNVLVSQNSGGKFSLKFTIFVPQASSEWVPDATGLEETFKIQFSADGDSFRGTFQRQGEGGLTANGIKTGNISNHVVNVALPAKPTPNIADKDFQGFGCERTTAHEAVAEFPQDAQFLGTYSTEITWNGDNVLQIERHRIVFKETNVCASDVLVTQRNGCARLRFTIFIPGQTSEWVPGVTGLSESFDINFSETGFEGIFRRHGEGTLSIKGTLRVSLEERSKKLPTVERLARQDSLNCCPVCYETWGSDFVQVQTECGHCFCMGCIVSICNLTPPVTTGVCAMCRSPVTLKGLKRVKNSCEEDTANGSGDSAVSG
;
A
#
# COMPACT_ATOMS: atom_id res chain seq x y z
N MET A 1 13.25 -26.17 11.04
CA MET A 1 12.90 -25.94 12.45
C MET A 1 14.16 -26.01 13.29
N PHE A 2 14.31 -25.13 14.27
CA PHE A 2 15.44 -25.20 15.22
C PHE A 2 15.28 -26.37 16.20
N PRO A 3 16.38 -26.96 16.70
CA PRO A 3 16.32 -28.03 17.69
C PRO A 3 15.56 -27.59 18.94
N GLU A 4 14.73 -28.46 19.53
CA GLU A 4 14.00 -28.14 20.77
C GLU A 4 14.94 -27.84 21.95
N SER A 5 16.15 -28.38 21.92
CA SER A 5 17.20 -28.14 22.90
C SER A 5 18.03 -26.87 22.65
N ALA A 6 17.64 -26.03 21.70
CA ALA A 6 18.33 -24.79 21.38
C ALA A 6 18.17 -23.75 22.50
N ASN A 7 19.21 -23.55 23.30
CA ASN A 7 19.27 -22.50 24.31
C ASN A 7 19.37 -21.07 23.73
N PHE A 8 19.62 -20.95 22.43
CA PHE A 8 19.70 -19.67 21.71
C PHE A 8 18.34 -19.06 21.32
N LEU A 9 17.21 -19.69 21.67
CA LEU A 9 15.89 -19.10 21.46
C LEU A 9 15.67 -17.91 22.41
N GLY A 10 15.29 -16.75 21.88
CA GLY A 10 15.22 -15.52 22.65
C GLY A 10 15.09 -14.25 21.84
N VAL A 11 15.00 -13.12 22.56
CA VAL A 11 15.13 -11.78 22.01
C VAL A 11 16.52 -11.26 22.31
N TYR A 12 17.19 -10.71 21.30
CA TYR A 12 18.55 -10.21 21.38
C TYR A 12 18.61 -8.74 21.00
N GLN A 13 19.35 -7.97 21.78
CA GLN A 13 19.84 -6.67 21.34
C GLN A 13 21.13 -6.89 20.55
N VAL A 14 21.07 -6.60 19.26
CA VAL A 14 22.17 -6.82 18.31
C VAL A 14 22.85 -5.50 18.01
N GLU A 15 24.13 -5.42 18.31
CA GLU A 15 25.01 -4.34 17.90
C GLU A 15 25.75 -4.74 16.64
N VAL A 16 25.48 -4.04 15.55
CA VAL A 16 26.27 -4.14 14.31
C VAL A 16 27.15 -2.90 14.24
N GLN A 17 28.46 -3.12 14.12
CA GLN A 17 29.43 -2.03 14.07
C GLN A 17 29.00 -0.99 13.02
N TRP A 18 28.96 0.30 13.37
CA TRP A 18 28.52 1.43 12.51
C TRP A 18 27.03 1.47 12.12
N ASN A 19 26.26 0.39 12.33
CA ASN A 19 24.83 0.30 12.04
C ASN A 19 23.94 0.46 13.30
N GLY A 20 24.53 0.62 14.47
CA GLY A 20 23.83 0.84 15.74
C GLY A 20 23.24 -0.43 16.35
N HIS A 21 22.23 -0.25 17.20
CA HIS A 21 21.51 -1.35 17.86
C HIS A 21 20.22 -1.68 17.13
N SER A 22 19.89 -2.97 17.05
CA SER A 22 18.62 -3.47 16.53
C SER A 22 18.17 -4.68 17.34
N GLU A 23 16.87 -4.94 17.36
CA GLU A 23 16.34 -6.15 17.98
C GLU A 23 16.32 -7.32 17.00
N MET A 24 16.67 -8.52 17.47
CA MET A 24 16.56 -9.78 16.75
C MET A 24 15.82 -10.81 17.59
N GLY A 25 14.67 -11.29 17.09
CA GLY A 25 13.92 -12.37 17.70
C GLY A 25 14.28 -13.69 17.03
N ILE A 26 14.65 -14.71 17.81
CA ILE A 26 14.95 -16.06 17.31
C ILE A 26 13.95 -17.04 17.94
N GLU A 27 13.02 -17.53 17.13
CA GLU A 27 11.92 -18.41 17.51
C GLU A 27 12.06 -19.79 16.83
N HIS A 28 11.36 -20.83 17.28
CA HIS A 28 11.44 -22.16 16.66
C HIS A 28 11.14 -22.16 15.14
N SER A 29 10.25 -21.26 14.73
CA SER A 29 9.74 -21.10 13.37
C SER A 29 10.64 -20.23 12.48
N GLY A 30 11.54 -19.41 13.03
CA GLY A 30 12.32 -18.48 12.22
C GLY A 30 13.02 -17.38 13.00
N ILE A 31 13.50 -16.38 12.26
CA ILE A 31 14.21 -15.22 12.80
C ILE A 31 13.51 -13.95 12.33
N ARG A 32 13.30 -13.02 13.27
CA ARG A 32 12.79 -11.67 13.03
C ARG A 32 13.90 -10.66 13.19
N TYR A 33 14.06 -9.75 12.23
CA TYR A 33 15.06 -8.69 12.29
C TYR A 33 14.63 -7.48 11.46
N LYS A 34 14.60 -6.28 12.06
CA LYS A 34 14.13 -5.03 11.43
C LYS A 34 12.84 -5.20 10.64
N GLU A 35 11.79 -5.73 11.28
CA GLU A 35 10.47 -6.01 10.69
C GLU A 35 10.43 -7.11 9.60
N ALA A 36 11.59 -7.59 9.14
CA ALA A 36 11.67 -8.71 8.21
C ALA A 36 11.62 -10.06 8.96
N TRP A 37 11.13 -11.09 8.27
CA TRP A 37 11.04 -12.45 8.78
C TRP A 37 11.73 -13.45 7.83
N ILE A 38 12.47 -14.40 8.40
CA ILE A 38 13.01 -15.55 7.68
C ILE A 38 12.59 -16.85 8.35
N ASP A 39 12.02 -17.76 7.55
CA ASP A 39 11.64 -19.10 8.00
C ASP A 39 12.87 -19.93 8.43
N ALA A 40 12.73 -20.73 9.48
CA ALA A 40 13.81 -21.56 10.00
C ALA A 40 14.36 -22.58 8.98
N SER A 41 13.60 -22.94 7.93
CA SER A 41 14.08 -23.75 6.81
C SER A 41 15.14 -23.07 5.96
N ASN A 42 15.18 -21.73 5.97
CA ASN A 42 16.16 -20.91 5.24
C ASN A 42 17.36 -20.50 6.13
N VAL A 43 17.46 -21.04 7.35
CA VAL A 43 18.56 -20.77 8.27
C VAL A 43 19.47 -22.00 8.36
N LEU A 44 20.74 -21.81 8.03
CA LEU A 44 21.75 -22.86 8.18
C LEU A 44 22.19 -22.91 9.64
N VAL A 45 21.83 -24.02 10.30
CA VAL A 45 22.19 -24.31 11.70
C VAL A 45 23.33 -25.32 11.72
N SER A 46 24.36 -25.04 12.52
CA SER A 46 25.41 -26.03 12.82
C SER A 46 25.70 -26.02 14.31
N GLN A 47 26.05 -27.18 14.86
CA GLN A 47 26.49 -27.33 16.25
C GLN A 47 27.92 -27.86 16.25
N ASN A 48 28.81 -27.20 16.99
CA ASN A 48 30.18 -27.68 17.13
C ASN A 48 30.30 -28.73 18.25
N SER A 49 31.45 -29.40 18.32
CA SER A 49 31.74 -30.41 19.35
C SER A 49 31.71 -29.88 20.79
N GLY A 50 31.79 -28.56 20.97
CA GLY A 50 31.65 -27.87 22.25
C GLY A 50 30.21 -27.48 22.60
N GLY A 51 29.22 -27.98 21.85
CA GLY A 51 27.80 -27.70 22.07
C GLY A 51 27.34 -26.31 21.64
N LYS A 52 28.22 -25.47 21.09
CA LYS A 52 27.87 -24.12 20.63
C LYS A 52 27.17 -24.19 19.29
N PHE A 53 26.08 -23.44 19.16
CA PHE A 53 25.35 -23.30 17.92
C PHE A 53 25.92 -22.15 17.08
N SER A 54 25.90 -22.32 15.76
CA SER A 54 26.18 -21.27 14.79
C SER A 54 25.05 -21.20 13.77
N LEU A 55 24.61 -19.98 13.47
CA LEU A 55 23.57 -19.69 12.50
C LEU A 55 24.16 -18.91 11.33
N LYS A 56 23.77 -19.27 10.11
CA LYS A 56 24.00 -18.47 8.90
C LYS A 56 22.69 -18.28 8.15
N PHE A 57 22.34 -17.04 7.88
CA PHE A 57 21.11 -16.69 7.16
C PHE A 57 21.27 -15.35 6.44
N THR A 58 20.44 -15.14 5.42
CA THR A 58 20.36 -13.89 4.65
C THR A 58 18.91 -13.43 4.68
N ILE A 59 18.66 -12.21 5.10
CA ILE A 59 17.32 -11.64 5.22
C ILE A 59 17.22 -10.38 4.38
N PHE A 60 16.13 -10.24 3.62
CA PHE A 60 15.87 -9.02 2.85
C PHE A 60 15.19 -7.98 3.74
N VAL A 61 15.77 -6.79 3.84
CA VAL A 61 15.32 -5.69 4.68
C VAL A 61 14.82 -4.55 3.78
N PRO A 62 13.50 -4.36 3.59
CA PRO A 62 12.94 -3.42 2.60
C PRO A 62 13.35 -1.96 2.79
N GLN A 63 13.56 -1.56 4.05
CA GLN A 63 13.95 -0.21 4.46
C GLN A 63 15.46 0.00 4.51
N ALA A 64 16.27 -1.05 4.27
CA ALA A 64 17.72 -0.90 4.23
C ALA A 64 18.15 -0.18 2.96
N SER A 65 19.06 0.78 3.11
CA SER A 65 19.67 1.52 2.02
C SER A 65 21.20 1.51 2.18
N SER A 66 21.91 1.76 1.08
CA SER A 66 23.37 1.82 1.04
C SER A 66 23.83 2.79 -0.04
N GLU A 67 24.87 3.57 0.24
CA GLU A 67 25.52 4.45 -0.75
C GLU A 67 26.20 3.66 -1.88
N TRP A 68 26.54 2.39 -1.61
CA TRP A 68 27.18 1.48 -2.56
C TRP A 68 26.17 0.82 -3.52
N VAL A 69 24.87 0.92 -3.20
CA VAL A 69 23.76 0.40 -4.02
C VAL A 69 22.61 1.44 -4.04
N PRO A 70 22.82 2.62 -4.63
CA PRO A 70 21.98 3.81 -4.43
C PRO A 70 20.54 3.69 -4.95
N ASP A 71 20.26 2.71 -5.82
CA ASP A 71 18.96 2.52 -6.47
C ASP A 71 18.20 1.27 -5.97
N ALA A 72 18.69 0.59 -4.93
CA ALA A 72 18.04 -0.61 -4.42
C ALA A 72 16.83 -0.28 -3.52
N THR A 73 15.69 -0.90 -3.81
CA THR A 73 14.50 -0.86 -2.96
C THR A 73 14.58 -1.94 -1.89
N GLY A 74 15.46 -1.75 -0.90
CA GLY A 74 15.78 -2.74 0.13
C GLY A 74 17.04 -3.55 -0.19
N LEU A 75 17.64 -4.16 0.84
CA LEU A 75 18.93 -4.84 0.72
C LEU A 75 18.94 -6.18 1.45
N GLU A 76 19.71 -7.12 0.92
CA GLU A 76 20.01 -8.36 1.62
C GLU A 76 21.05 -8.12 2.72
N GLU A 77 20.72 -8.56 3.95
CA GLU A 77 21.60 -8.52 5.11
C GLU A 77 21.91 -9.96 5.55
N THR A 78 23.18 -10.35 5.50
CA THR A 78 23.67 -11.71 5.81
C THR A 78 24.34 -11.75 7.17
N PHE A 79 23.89 -12.67 8.02
CA PHE A 79 24.48 -12.94 9.33
C PHE A 79 25.21 -14.28 9.33
N LYS A 80 26.36 -14.33 10.01
CA LYS A 80 27.06 -15.56 10.42
C LYS A 80 27.43 -15.40 11.88
N ILE A 81 26.64 -15.99 12.78
CA ILE A 81 26.74 -15.78 14.22
C ILE A 81 26.99 -17.09 14.94
N GLN A 82 27.79 -17.04 16.01
CA GLN A 82 28.08 -18.16 16.90
C GLN A 82 27.67 -17.79 18.32
N PHE A 83 26.83 -18.62 18.92
CA PHE A 83 26.33 -18.43 20.28
C PHE A 83 27.36 -18.88 21.32
N SER A 84 27.30 -18.24 22.50
CA SER A 84 27.91 -18.75 23.72
C SER A 84 27.30 -20.10 24.13
N ALA A 85 27.97 -20.81 25.03
CA ALA A 85 27.54 -22.15 25.43
C ALA A 85 26.20 -22.13 26.19
N ASP A 86 25.88 -21.04 26.88
CA ASP A 86 24.61 -20.79 27.57
C ASP A 86 23.50 -20.26 26.63
N GLY A 87 23.86 -19.78 25.43
CA GLY A 87 22.94 -19.18 24.47
C GLY A 87 22.57 -17.72 24.79
N ASP A 88 23.16 -17.09 25.80
CA ASP A 88 22.78 -15.73 26.24
C ASP A 88 23.48 -14.62 25.44
N SER A 89 24.46 -14.97 24.62
CA SER A 89 25.14 -14.03 23.73
C SER A 89 25.57 -14.68 22.44
N PHE A 90 25.85 -13.87 21.42
CA PHE A 90 26.53 -14.33 20.22
C PHE A 90 27.53 -13.31 19.71
N ARG A 91 28.48 -13.81 18.92
CA ARG A 91 29.41 -13.00 18.13
C ARG A 91 29.48 -13.53 16.70
N GLY A 92 29.64 -12.64 15.74
CA GLY A 92 29.67 -13.02 14.34
C GLY A 92 29.99 -11.89 13.39
N THR A 93 29.65 -12.14 12.12
CA THR A 93 29.76 -11.16 11.05
C THR A 93 28.40 -10.82 10.49
N PHE A 94 28.23 -9.56 10.14
CA PHE A 94 27.13 -9.01 9.37
C PHE A 94 27.66 -8.54 8.01
N GLN A 95 26.93 -8.75 6.94
CA GLN A 95 27.26 -8.19 5.63
C GLN A 95 25.99 -7.72 4.94
N ARG A 96 25.93 -6.43 4.60
CA ARG A 96 24.88 -5.88 3.74
C ARG A 96 25.32 -5.99 2.28
N GLN A 97 24.38 -6.23 1.39
CA GLN A 97 24.60 -6.24 -0.06
C GLN A 97 25.36 -4.98 -0.52
N GLY A 98 26.46 -5.18 -1.26
CA GLY A 98 27.31 -4.09 -1.75
C GLY A 98 28.32 -3.55 -0.73
N GLU A 99 28.27 -3.97 0.53
CA GLU A 99 29.14 -3.51 1.60
C GLU A 99 30.15 -4.57 2.07
N GLY A 100 31.17 -4.11 2.78
CA GLY A 100 32.11 -4.97 3.50
C GLY A 100 31.48 -5.66 4.71
N GLY A 101 32.12 -6.72 5.19
CA GLY A 101 31.70 -7.41 6.41
C GLY A 101 31.98 -6.58 7.66
N LEU A 102 31.01 -6.54 8.57
CA LEU A 102 31.08 -5.86 9.87
C LEU A 102 30.97 -6.87 11.01
N THR A 103 31.43 -6.49 12.19
CA THR A 103 31.22 -7.32 13.39
C THR A 103 29.78 -7.16 13.88
N ALA A 104 29.15 -8.28 14.25
CA ALA A 104 27.85 -8.31 14.91
C ALA A 104 27.97 -9.01 16.27
N ASN A 105 27.51 -8.36 17.33
CA ASN A 105 27.43 -8.93 18.68
C ASN A 105 25.98 -8.86 19.14
N GLY A 106 25.51 -9.90 19.83
CA GLY A 106 24.17 -9.93 20.40
C GLY A 106 24.18 -10.34 21.85
N ILE A 107 23.33 -9.69 22.66
CA ILE A 107 23.09 -10.05 24.05
C ILE A 107 21.59 -10.33 24.20
N LYS A 108 21.26 -11.46 24.80
CA LYS A 108 19.88 -11.88 25.06
C LYS A 108 19.27 -10.95 26.10
N THR A 109 18.18 -10.27 25.74
CA THR A 109 17.46 -9.32 26.61
C THR A 109 16.19 -9.92 27.19
N GLY A 110 15.69 -11.01 26.62
CA GLY A 110 14.49 -11.67 27.12
C GLY A 110 14.30 -13.07 26.56
N ASN A 111 13.55 -13.87 27.31
CA ASN A 111 12.96 -15.10 26.79
C ASN A 111 11.73 -14.75 25.95
N ILE A 112 11.44 -15.56 24.93
CA ILE A 112 10.28 -15.40 24.04
C ILE A 112 8.96 -15.42 24.85
N SER A 113 8.98 -16.00 26.06
CA SER A 113 7.79 -16.19 26.90
C SER A 113 7.19 -14.92 27.49
N ASN A 114 7.86 -13.76 27.46
CA ASN A 114 7.37 -12.53 28.14
C ASN A 114 7.30 -11.28 27.26
N HIS A 115 7.78 -11.30 26.02
CA HIS A 115 7.44 -10.26 25.03
C HIS A 115 6.18 -10.64 24.28
N VAL A 116 5.06 -10.64 25.00
CA VAL A 116 3.76 -10.37 24.40
C VAL A 116 3.68 -8.87 24.13
N VAL A 117 4.49 -8.39 23.17
CA VAL A 117 3.88 -7.49 22.20
C VAL A 117 2.92 -8.40 21.47
N ASN A 118 1.62 -8.11 21.53
CA ASN A 118 0.58 -8.85 20.80
C ASN A 118 0.83 -8.72 19.29
N VAL A 119 1.81 -9.47 18.80
CA VAL A 119 1.93 -9.97 17.44
C VAL A 119 2.33 -11.43 17.64
N ALA A 120 1.40 -12.21 18.20
CA ALA A 120 1.35 -13.61 17.84
C ALA A 120 1.31 -13.59 16.31
N LEU A 121 2.37 -14.08 15.64
CA LEU A 121 2.20 -14.59 14.30
C LEU A 121 1.36 -15.85 14.51
N PRO A 122 0.08 -15.91 14.05
CA PRO A 122 -0.62 -17.18 14.03
C PRO A 122 0.27 -18.22 13.35
N ALA A 123 0.24 -19.47 13.81
CA ALA A 123 0.70 -20.59 12.99
C ALA A 123 0.21 -20.35 11.54
N LYS A 124 1.07 -20.54 10.52
CA LYS A 124 0.68 -20.48 9.10
C LYS A 124 -0.70 -21.15 9.04
N PRO A 125 -1.79 -20.42 8.75
CA PRO A 125 -3.09 -21.04 8.77
C PRO A 125 -3.01 -22.16 7.75
N THR A 126 -3.26 -23.40 8.19
CA THR A 126 -3.66 -24.43 7.26
C THR A 126 -4.84 -23.81 6.51
N PRO A 127 -4.73 -23.57 5.20
CA PRO A 127 -5.75 -22.81 4.50
C PRO A 127 -7.10 -23.42 4.84
N ASN A 128 -8.11 -22.60 5.10
CA ASN A 128 -9.47 -23.09 5.07
C ASN A 128 -9.80 -23.35 3.60
N ILE A 129 -9.41 -24.53 3.11
CA ILE A 129 -9.58 -25.04 1.73
C ILE A 129 -11.06 -25.38 1.47
N ALA A 130 -12.01 -24.66 2.06
CA ALA A 130 -13.42 -24.83 1.72
C ALA A 130 -13.77 -24.15 0.38
N ASP A 131 -13.03 -23.10 -0.01
CA ASP A 131 -13.32 -22.25 -1.18
C ASP A 131 -12.30 -22.42 -2.32
N LYS A 132 -11.96 -23.66 -2.69
CA LYS A 132 -11.09 -23.92 -3.86
C LYS A 132 -11.67 -23.40 -5.19
N ASP A 133 -12.95 -23.06 -5.21
CA ASP A 133 -13.71 -22.72 -6.42
C ASP A 133 -14.14 -21.25 -6.47
N PHE A 134 -13.61 -20.37 -5.61
CA PHE A 134 -13.97 -18.95 -5.67
C PHE A 134 -13.34 -18.26 -6.89
N GLN A 135 -14.15 -18.00 -7.92
CA GLN A 135 -13.72 -17.42 -9.20
C GLN A 135 -13.60 -15.88 -9.19
N GLY A 136 -13.73 -15.25 -8.02
CA GLY A 136 -13.77 -13.80 -7.91
C GLY A 136 -15.20 -13.23 -7.91
N PHE A 137 -15.29 -11.94 -7.66
CA PHE A 137 -16.48 -11.12 -7.86
C PHE A 137 -16.43 -10.50 -9.26
N GLY A 138 -17.58 -10.34 -9.90
CA GLY A 138 -17.68 -9.54 -11.12
C GLY A 138 -17.36 -10.26 -12.45
N CYS A 139 -16.91 -11.52 -12.43
CA CYS A 139 -16.71 -12.29 -13.66
C CYS A 139 -17.98 -13.08 -14.02
N GLU A 140 -18.64 -12.66 -15.11
CA GLU A 140 -19.66 -13.38 -15.88
C GLU A 140 -21.07 -13.62 -15.28
N ARG A 141 -21.33 -13.36 -13.98
CA ARG A 141 -22.67 -13.61 -13.38
C ARG A 141 -23.22 -12.54 -12.43
N THR A 142 -22.61 -11.36 -12.40
CA THR A 142 -23.20 -10.22 -11.70
C THR A 142 -24.45 -9.79 -12.43
N THR A 143 -25.63 -10.16 -11.92
CA THR A 143 -26.90 -9.62 -12.40
C THR A 143 -26.79 -8.10 -12.34
N ALA A 144 -26.98 -7.44 -13.50
CA ALA A 144 -26.70 -6.04 -13.79
C ALA A 144 -27.32 -4.98 -12.84
N HIS A 145 -28.03 -5.39 -11.80
CA HIS A 145 -28.70 -4.52 -10.84
C HIS A 145 -27.85 -4.06 -9.65
N GLU A 146 -26.66 -4.64 -9.41
CA GLU A 146 -25.79 -4.26 -8.27
C GLU A 146 -24.50 -3.52 -8.69
N ALA A 147 -24.24 -3.41 -9.99
CA ALA A 147 -23.12 -2.67 -10.53
C ALA A 147 -23.49 -1.19 -10.69
N VAL A 148 -22.67 -0.29 -10.15
CA VAL A 148 -22.83 1.16 -10.35
C VAL A 148 -21.90 1.64 -11.44
N ALA A 149 -22.38 2.48 -12.36
CA ALA A 149 -21.51 3.10 -13.37
C ALA A 149 -20.44 3.99 -12.73
N GLU A 150 -20.75 4.54 -11.56
CA GLU A 150 -19.90 5.42 -10.77
C GLU A 150 -20.36 5.37 -9.31
N PHE A 151 -19.42 5.49 -8.38
CA PHE A 151 -19.76 5.61 -6.96
C PHE A 151 -20.44 6.97 -6.70
N PRO A 152 -21.43 7.03 -5.79
CA PRO A 152 -22.06 8.30 -5.42
C PRO A 152 -21.03 9.35 -5.01
N GLN A 153 -21.26 10.61 -5.40
CA GLN A 153 -20.33 11.71 -5.13
C GLN A 153 -20.15 11.97 -3.62
N ASP A 154 -21.17 11.67 -2.84
CA ASP A 154 -21.24 11.74 -1.37
C ASP A 154 -20.86 10.42 -0.68
N ALA A 155 -20.31 9.45 -1.44
CA ALA A 155 -19.87 8.18 -0.87
C ALA A 155 -18.74 8.40 0.13
N GLN A 156 -19.00 8.11 1.40
CA GLN A 156 -18.06 8.26 2.51
C GLN A 156 -16.80 7.37 2.39
N PHE A 157 -16.82 6.40 1.48
CA PHE A 157 -15.72 5.48 1.22
C PHE A 157 -14.75 5.96 0.12
N LEU A 158 -14.96 7.14 -0.46
CA LEU A 158 -14.00 7.72 -1.41
C LEU A 158 -12.76 8.25 -0.66
N GLY A 159 -11.57 7.81 -1.07
CA GLY A 159 -10.34 8.22 -0.39
C GLY A 159 -9.15 7.31 -0.65
N THR A 160 -8.03 7.62 0.01
CA THR A 160 -6.83 6.77 0.02
C THR A 160 -6.69 6.11 1.38
N TYR A 161 -6.58 4.78 1.40
CA TYR A 161 -6.51 3.96 2.60
C TYR A 161 -5.15 3.27 2.73
N SER A 162 -4.62 3.26 3.95
CA SER A 162 -3.56 2.34 4.37
C SER A 162 -4.20 1.00 4.62
N THR A 163 -3.85 -0.01 3.83
CA THR A 163 -4.42 -1.36 3.91
C THR A 163 -3.45 -2.32 4.54
N GLU A 164 -3.86 -2.90 5.66
CA GLU A 164 -3.19 -4.00 6.34
C GLU A 164 -3.91 -5.30 5.95
N ILE A 165 -3.25 -6.12 5.15
CA ILE A 165 -3.70 -7.48 4.83
C ILE A 165 -2.80 -8.41 5.62
N THR A 166 -3.39 -9.27 6.45
CA THR A 166 -2.62 -10.21 7.26
C THR A 166 -1.63 -10.98 6.37
N TRP A 167 -0.33 -10.95 6.70
CA TRP A 167 0.76 -11.62 5.97
C TRP A 167 1.17 -11.05 4.61
N ASN A 168 0.57 -9.95 4.17
CA ASN A 168 0.82 -9.35 2.85
C ASN A 168 1.29 -7.89 2.95
N GLY A 169 1.67 -7.47 4.16
CA GLY A 169 2.23 -6.16 4.47
C GLY A 169 1.26 -4.99 4.30
N ASP A 170 1.81 -3.80 4.44
CA ASP A 170 1.10 -2.56 4.20
C ASP A 170 0.99 -2.29 2.70
N ASN A 171 -0.24 -2.04 2.26
CA ASN A 171 -0.57 -1.69 0.89
C ASN A 171 -1.34 -0.37 0.87
N VAL A 172 -1.54 0.21 -0.32
CA VAL A 172 -2.39 1.38 -0.49
C VAL A 172 -3.57 1.01 -1.38
N LEU A 173 -4.78 1.24 -0.87
CA LEU A 173 -6.04 1.13 -1.62
C LEU A 173 -6.56 2.54 -1.89
N GLN A 174 -6.73 2.91 -3.15
CA GLN A 174 -7.33 4.19 -3.52
C GLN A 174 -8.70 3.94 -4.13
N ILE A 175 -9.71 4.63 -3.61
CA ILE A 175 -11.09 4.52 -4.08
C ILE A 175 -11.50 5.89 -4.62
N GLU A 176 -11.64 5.95 -5.94
CA GLU A 176 -12.03 7.12 -6.70
C GLU A 176 -13.42 6.89 -7.30
N ARG A 177 -14.11 7.96 -7.70
CA ARG A 177 -15.49 7.91 -8.22
C ARG A 177 -15.73 6.85 -9.29
N HIS A 178 -14.75 6.61 -10.15
CA HIS A 178 -14.87 5.71 -11.30
C HIS A 178 -14.05 4.43 -11.18
N ARG A 179 -13.24 4.27 -10.12
CA ARG A 179 -12.33 3.13 -10.03
C ARG A 179 -11.77 2.91 -8.62
N ILE A 180 -11.26 1.71 -8.44
CA ILE A 180 -10.42 1.31 -7.31
C ILE A 180 -9.02 1.02 -7.82
N VAL A 181 -7.99 1.53 -7.13
CA VAL A 181 -6.57 1.29 -7.44
C VAL A 181 -5.93 0.50 -6.29
N PHE A 182 -5.30 -0.61 -6.62
CA PHE A 182 -4.57 -1.45 -5.67
C PHE A 182 -3.35 -2.08 -6.36
N LYS A 183 -2.16 -1.96 -5.75
CA LYS A 183 -0.88 -2.43 -6.32
C LYS A 183 -0.73 -2.05 -7.81
N GLU A 184 -0.92 -0.76 -8.10
CA GLU A 184 -0.83 -0.16 -9.44
C GLU A 184 -1.83 -0.70 -10.49
N THR A 185 -2.73 -1.59 -10.08
CA THR A 185 -3.79 -2.15 -10.91
C THR A 185 -5.09 -1.44 -10.63
N ASN A 186 -5.99 -1.38 -11.62
CA ASN A 186 -7.28 -0.70 -11.52
C ASN A 186 -8.45 -1.68 -11.67
N VAL A 187 -9.55 -1.38 -10.97
CA VAL A 187 -10.88 -1.99 -11.18
C VAL A 187 -11.86 -0.86 -11.44
N CYS A 188 -12.63 -0.94 -12.53
CA CYS A 188 -13.66 0.05 -12.84
C CYS A 188 -14.80 -0.05 -11.82
N ALA A 189 -15.43 1.09 -11.47
CA ALA A 189 -16.57 1.09 -10.55
C ALA A 189 -17.72 0.17 -11.02
N SER A 190 -17.89 0.02 -12.33
CA SER A 190 -18.85 -0.91 -12.96
C SER A 190 -18.63 -2.39 -12.61
N ASP A 191 -17.41 -2.74 -12.21
CA ASP A 191 -17.03 -4.11 -11.87
C ASP A 191 -17.04 -4.33 -10.35
N VAL A 192 -17.46 -3.32 -9.58
CA VAL A 192 -17.54 -3.33 -8.13
C VAL A 192 -18.99 -3.48 -7.69
N LEU A 193 -19.24 -4.51 -6.88
CA LEU A 193 -20.51 -4.70 -6.21
C LEU A 193 -20.60 -3.77 -5.00
N VAL A 194 -21.59 -2.89 -5.00
CA VAL A 194 -21.81 -1.94 -3.91
C VAL A 194 -23.12 -2.25 -3.21
N THR A 195 -23.08 -2.37 -1.88
CA THR A 195 -24.29 -2.44 -1.06
C THR A 195 -24.23 -1.36 0.01
N GLN A 196 -25.19 -0.45 0.03
CA GLN A 196 -25.31 0.57 1.08
C GLN A 196 -26.47 0.24 2.01
N ARG A 197 -26.23 0.26 3.33
CA ARG A 197 -27.27 0.08 4.34
C ARG A 197 -26.92 0.87 5.60
N ASN A 198 -27.83 1.75 6.04
CA ASN A 198 -27.70 2.53 7.28
C ASN A 198 -26.37 3.31 7.38
N GLY A 199 -25.95 3.98 6.31
CA GLY A 199 -24.69 4.74 6.28
C GLY A 199 -23.43 3.88 6.18
N CYS A 200 -23.53 2.55 6.26
CA CYS A 200 -22.43 1.63 5.99
C CYS A 200 -22.43 1.23 4.51
N ALA A 201 -21.25 1.22 3.89
CA ALA A 201 -21.07 0.73 2.53
C ALA A 201 -20.27 -0.58 2.55
N ARG A 202 -20.68 -1.54 1.72
CA ARG A 202 -19.94 -2.76 1.46
C ARG A 202 -19.51 -2.79 0.00
N LEU A 203 -18.22 -2.97 -0.25
CA LEU A 203 -17.65 -3.14 -1.59
C LEU A 203 -17.18 -4.58 -1.76
N ARG A 204 -17.57 -5.23 -2.87
CA ARG A 204 -17.01 -6.51 -3.29
C ARG A 204 -16.48 -6.42 -4.71
N PHE A 205 -15.21 -6.75 -4.91
CA PHE A 205 -14.55 -6.65 -6.21
C PHE A 205 -13.37 -7.60 -6.33
N THR A 206 -12.92 -7.85 -7.56
CA THR A 206 -11.73 -8.65 -7.84
C THR A 206 -10.80 -7.91 -8.77
N ILE A 207 -9.50 -7.99 -8.48
CA ILE A 207 -8.44 -7.33 -9.23
C ILE A 207 -7.40 -8.37 -9.63
N PHE A 208 -7.02 -8.39 -10.90
CA PHE A 208 -5.95 -9.26 -11.38
C PHE A 208 -4.63 -8.50 -11.42
N ILE A 209 -3.65 -8.90 -10.61
CA ILE A 209 -2.35 -8.21 -10.51
C ILE A 209 -1.31 -9.01 -11.32
N PRO A 210 -0.86 -8.54 -12.49
CA PRO A 210 0.00 -9.33 -13.40
C PRO A 210 1.36 -9.71 -12.82
N GLY A 211 1.94 -8.86 -11.97
CA GLY A 211 3.24 -9.10 -11.34
C GLY A 211 3.18 -9.93 -10.06
N GLN A 212 1.98 -10.27 -9.57
CA GLN A 212 1.82 -10.99 -8.31
C GLN A 212 2.10 -12.48 -8.51
N THR A 213 2.94 -13.03 -7.64
CA THR A 213 3.25 -14.46 -7.55
C THR A 213 2.89 -15.01 -6.18
N SER A 214 2.78 -16.35 -6.06
CA SER A 214 2.51 -17.05 -4.81
C SER A 214 3.24 -18.39 -4.76
N GLU A 215 3.76 -18.76 -3.59
CA GLU A 215 4.31 -20.11 -3.35
C GLU A 215 3.25 -21.21 -3.45
N TRP A 216 1.98 -20.84 -3.28
CA TRP A 216 0.85 -21.76 -3.27
C TRP A 216 0.33 -22.09 -4.68
N VAL A 217 0.70 -21.27 -5.68
CA VAL A 217 0.34 -21.47 -7.08
C VAL A 217 1.59 -21.38 -7.97
N PRO A 218 2.52 -22.32 -7.84
CA PRO A 218 3.81 -22.25 -8.53
C PRO A 218 3.61 -22.27 -10.05
N GLY A 219 4.34 -21.40 -10.74
CA GLY A 219 4.34 -21.31 -12.21
C GLY A 219 3.22 -20.44 -12.81
N VAL A 220 2.33 -19.86 -12.00
CA VAL A 220 1.31 -18.90 -12.47
C VAL A 220 1.86 -17.48 -12.40
N THR A 221 1.76 -16.76 -13.53
CA THR A 221 2.15 -15.34 -13.63
C THR A 221 0.91 -14.48 -13.49
N GLY A 222 0.88 -13.69 -12.42
CA GLY A 222 -0.24 -12.84 -12.06
C GLY A 222 -1.34 -13.58 -11.32
N LEU A 223 -1.93 -12.92 -10.32
CA LEU A 223 -2.93 -13.53 -9.45
C LEU A 223 -4.14 -12.61 -9.28
N SER A 224 -5.32 -13.23 -9.23
CA SER A 224 -6.55 -12.55 -8.85
C SER A 224 -6.60 -12.40 -7.33
N GLU A 225 -6.85 -11.18 -6.88
CA GLU A 225 -7.07 -10.81 -5.49
C GLU A 225 -8.50 -10.26 -5.36
N SER A 226 -9.26 -10.76 -4.38
CA SER A 226 -10.66 -10.44 -4.20
C SER A 226 -10.90 -9.84 -2.84
N PHE A 227 -11.71 -8.78 -2.83
CA PHE A 227 -11.98 -7.95 -1.66
C PHE A 227 -13.47 -8.02 -1.35
N ASP A 228 -13.80 -8.18 -0.07
CA ASP A 228 -15.15 -8.08 0.47
C ASP A 228 -15.07 -7.26 1.76
N ILE A 229 -15.25 -5.95 1.63
CA ILE A 229 -14.92 -4.95 2.66
C ILE A 229 -16.14 -4.14 3.06
N ASN A 230 -16.28 -3.86 4.35
CA ASN A 230 -17.31 -3.03 4.95
C ASN A 230 -16.68 -1.75 5.50
N PHE A 231 -17.21 -0.61 5.10
CA PHE A 231 -16.76 0.71 5.52
C PHE A 231 -17.46 1.15 6.79
N SER A 232 -16.68 1.80 7.65
CA SER A 232 -17.11 2.57 8.80
C SER A 232 -16.59 4.01 8.67
N GLU A 233 -16.95 4.88 9.62
CA GLU A 233 -16.53 6.29 9.61
C GLU A 233 -14.99 6.46 9.60
N THR A 234 -14.24 5.48 10.11
CA THR A 234 -12.79 5.59 10.32
C THR A 234 -11.96 4.79 9.32
N GLY A 235 -12.59 4.00 8.45
CA GLY A 235 -11.88 3.06 7.60
C GLY A 235 -12.75 1.93 7.08
N PHE A 236 -12.16 0.75 6.95
CA PHE A 236 -12.89 -0.46 6.59
C PHE A 236 -12.27 -1.72 7.21
N GLU A 237 -13.06 -2.77 7.25
CA GLU A 237 -12.63 -4.13 7.60
C GLU A 237 -13.32 -5.15 6.70
N GLY A 238 -12.70 -6.31 6.51
CA GLY A 238 -13.34 -7.36 5.75
C GLY A 238 -12.43 -8.53 5.42
N ILE A 239 -12.69 -9.10 4.26
CA ILE A 239 -12.06 -10.32 3.80
C ILE A 239 -11.30 -10.06 2.51
N PHE A 240 -10.06 -10.56 2.48
CA PHE A 240 -9.19 -10.62 1.32
C PHE A 240 -9.00 -12.09 0.93
N ARG A 241 -9.02 -12.38 -0.37
CA ARG A 241 -8.71 -13.70 -0.92
C ARG A 241 -7.71 -13.51 -2.05
N ARG A 242 -6.69 -14.37 -2.14
CA ARG A 242 -5.81 -14.43 -3.31
C ARG A 242 -5.98 -15.80 -3.95
N HIS A 243 -5.99 -15.85 -5.27
CA HIS A 243 -6.08 -17.11 -6.00
C HIS A 243 -5.05 -18.13 -5.48
N GLY A 244 -5.55 -19.28 -5.02
CA GLY A 244 -4.76 -20.38 -4.45
C GLY A 244 -4.27 -20.17 -3.03
N GLU A 245 -4.54 -19.00 -2.44
CA GLU A 245 -4.32 -18.73 -1.02
C GLU A 245 -5.67 -18.74 -0.29
N GLY A 246 -5.68 -19.21 0.96
CA GLY A 246 -6.89 -19.18 1.77
C GLY A 246 -7.40 -17.76 2.02
N THR A 247 -8.53 -17.69 2.71
CA THR A 247 -9.15 -16.43 3.12
C THR A 247 -8.34 -15.73 4.23
N LEU A 248 -8.08 -14.44 4.05
CA LEU A 248 -7.37 -13.57 5.00
C LEU A 248 -8.26 -12.40 5.45
N SER A 249 -7.99 -11.85 6.64
CA SER A 249 -8.60 -10.60 7.08
C SER A 249 -7.88 -9.40 6.47
N ILE A 250 -8.63 -8.34 6.19
CA ILE A 250 -8.10 -7.05 5.75
C ILE A 250 -8.69 -5.91 6.58
N LYS A 251 -7.87 -4.92 6.91
CA LYS A 251 -8.28 -3.67 7.52
C LYS A 251 -7.70 -2.48 6.76
N GLY A 252 -8.47 -1.40 6.63
CA GLY A 252 -8.05 -0.17 5.99
C GLY A 252 -8.27 1.04 6.88
N THR A 253 -7.26 1.92 6.99
CA THR A 253 -7.37 3.21 7.70
C THR A 253 -7.27 4.35 6.71
N LEU A 254 -8.20 5.31 6.75
CA LEU A 254 -8.21 6.45 5.84
C LEU A 254 -6.97 7.34 6.07
N ARG A 255 -6.18 7.61 5.03
CA ARG A 255 -4.98 8.48 5.08
C ARG A 255 -5.27 9.92 4.67
N VAL A 256 -5.96 10.09 3.54
CA VAL A 256 -6.22 11.40 2.92
C VAL A 256 -7.56 11.33 2.18
N SER A 257 -8.44 12.31 2.40
CA SER A 257 -9.70 12.41 1.66
C SER A 257 -9.49 13.03 0.26
N LEU A 258 -10.40 12.76 -0.68
CA LEU A 258 -10.33 13.34 -2.04
C LEU A 258 -10.31 14.88 -2.01
N GLU A 259 -11.06 15.48 -1.07
CA GLU A 259 -11.13 16.92 -0.86
C GLU A 259 -9.80 17.52 -0.37
N GLU A 260 -9.09 16.83 0.50
CA GLU A 260 -7.77 17.27 0.98
C GLU A 260 -6.72 17.25 -0.13
N ARG A 261 -6.81 16.27 -1.05
CA ARG A 261 -5.89 16.16 -2.19
C ARG A 261 -6.09 17.31 -3.19
N SER A 262 -7.33 17.71 -3.45
CA SER A 262 -7.63 18.79 -4.40
C SER A 262 -7.20 20.18 -3.90
N LYS A 263 -7.11 20.36 -2.58
CA LYS A 263 -6.63 21.60 -1.94
C LYS A 263 -5.10 21.81 -2.07
N LYS A 264 -4.31 20.75 -2.33
CA LYS A 264 -2.83 20.82 -2.38
C LYS A 264 -2.24 21.10 -3.77
N LEU A 265 -3.05 21.24 -4.81
CA LEU A 265 -2.54 21.49 -6.17
C LEU A 265 -2.09 22.95 -6.37
N PRO A 266 -0.96 23.19 -7.08
CA PRO A 266 -0.58 24.53 -7.52
C PRO A 266 -1.69 25.14 -8.36
N THR A 267 -2.02 26.40 -8.08
CA THR A 267 -3.13 27.09 -8.73
C THR A 267 -2.62 28.05 -9.80
N VAL A 268 -3.33 28.13 -10.93
CA VAL A 268 -3.10 29.09 -12.01
C VAL A 268 -4.40 29.87 -12.25
N GLU A 269 -4.25 31.17 -12.44
CA GLU A 269 -5.34 32.05 -12.84
C GLU A 269 -5.64 31.90 -14.33
N ARG A 270 -6.94 31.86 -14.65
CA ARG A 270 -7.42 31.65 -16.01
C ARG A 270 -7.11 32.88 -16.88
N LEU A 271 -6.12 32.77 -17.77
CA LEU A 271 -5.98 33.73 -18.87
C LEU A 271 -7.11 33.46 -19.87
N ALA A 272 -8.04 34.41 -19.99
CA ALA A 272 -9.34 34.31 -20.67
C ALA A 272 -9.33 33.94 -22.19
N ARG A 273 -8.20 33.54 -22.78
CA ARG A 273 -8.02 33.48 -24.24
C ARG A 273 -7.65 32.12 -24.85
N GLN A 274 -7.47 31.03 -24.09
CA GLN A 274 -6.90 29.80 -24.68
C GLN A 274 -7.77 28.55 -24.73
N ASP A 275 -8.93 28.49 -24.07
CA ASP A 275 -9.87 27.36 -24.23
C ASP A 275 -11.24 27.88 -24.67
N SER A 276 -11.61 27.59 -25.91
CA SER A 276 -12.92 27.93 -26.50
C SER A 276 -14.06 27.05 -25.98
N LEU A 277 -13.76 26.04 -25.17
CA LEU A 277 -14.72 25.06 -24.67
C LEU A 277 -15.06 25.36 -23.21
N ASN A 278 -16.34 25.68 -22.97
CA ASN A 278 -16.92 25.82 -21.63
C ASN A 278 -17.16 24.47 -20.93
N CYS A 279 -16.61 23.38 -21.45
CA CYS A 279 -16.76 22.03 -20.94
C CYS A 279 -15.48 21.20 -21.10
N CYS A 280 -15.41 20.10 -20.36
CA CYS A 280 -14.32 19.13 -20.47
C CYS A 280 -14.41 18.38 -21.81
N PRO A 281 -13.33 18.26 -22.59
CA PRO A 281 -13.37 17.58 -23.90
C PRO A 281 -13.51 16.05 -23.80
N VAL A 282 -13.46 15.48 -22.59
CA VAL A 282 -13.56 14.03 -22.36
C VAL A 282 -14.97 13.63 -21.93
N CYS A 283 -15.52 14.26 -20.89
CA CYS A 283 -16.87 13.97 -20.40
C CYS A 283 -17.95 14.92 -20.93
N TYR A 284 -17.56 16.00 -21.62
CA TYR A 284 -18.45 17.07 -22.12
C TYR A 284 -19.25 17.82 -21.05
N GLU A 285 -18.95 17.61 -19.77
CA GLU A 285 -19.57 18.35 -18.67
C GLU A 285 -19.08 19.80 -18.63
N THR A 286 -20.02 20.73 -18.46
CA THR A 286 -19.74 22.17 -18.31
C THR A 286 -18.98 22.45 -17.03
N TRP A 287 -18.04 23.39 -17.09
CA TRP A 287 -17.28 23.83 -15.93
C TRP A 287 -18.22 24.50 -14.91
N GLY A 288 -18.44 23.84 -13.77
CA GLY A 288 -19.25 24.33 -12.65
C GLY A 288 -18.53 24.22 -11.31
N SER A 289 -19.23 24.50 -10.21
CA SER A 289 -18.71 24.38 -8.83
C SER A 289 -18.21 22.99 -8.49
N ASP A 290 -18.75 21.97 -9.15
CA ASP A 290 -18.60 20.57 -8.74
C ASP A 290 -17.37 19.90 -9.37
N PHE A 291 -16.67 20.60 -10.28
CA PHE A 291 -15.55 20.04 -11.05
C PHE A 291 -14.26 20.80 -10.81
N VAL A 292 -13.23 20.07 -10.37
CA VAL A 292 -11.88 20.61 -10.30
C VAL A 292 -11.30 20.65 -11.72
N GLN A 293 -11.30 21.84 -12.32
CA GLN A 293 -10.64 22.10 -13.59
C GLN A 293 -9.12 22.12 -13.40
N VAL A 294 -8.42 21.35 -14.23
CA VAL A 294 -6.96 21.30 -14.26
C VAL A 294 -6.43 21.53 -15.66
N GLN A 295 -5.33 22.27 -15.75
CA GLN A 295 -4.59 22.55 -16.97
C GLN A 295 -3.36 21.64 -17.04
N THR A 296 -3.16 21.05 -18.21
CA THR A 296 -1.97 20.25 -18.53
C THR A 296 -0.78 21.12 -18.91
N GLU A 297 0.42 20.54 -18.97
CA GLU A 297 1.65 21.22 -19.40
C GLU A 297 1.55 21.78 -20.83
N CYS A 298 0.73 21.13 -21.67
CA CYS A 298 0.45 21.57 -23.05
C CYS A 298 -0.65 22.64 -23.16
N GLY A 299 -1.21 23.11 -22.03
CA GLY A 299 -2.15 24.23 -21.97
C GLY A 299 -3.64 23.86 -22.05
N HIS A 300 -3.99 22.61 -22.40
CA HIS A 300 -5.38 22.17 -22.49
C HIS A 300 -5.97 21.85 -21.11
N CYS A 301 -7.25 22.19 -20.91
CA CYS A 301 -7.99 21.93 -19.68
C CYS A 301 -8.84 20.66 -19.71
N PHE A 302 -8.92 20.00 -18.55
CA PHE A 302 -9.70 18.79 -18.32
C PHE A 302 -10.33 18.82 -16.92
N CYS A 303 -11.34 18.00 -16.71
CA CYS A 303 -11.77 17.64 -15.37
C CYS A 303 -10.66 16.79 -14.71
N MET A 304 -10.40 16.97 -13.41
CA MET A 304 -9.36 16.21 -12.69
C MET A 304 -9.51 14.70 -12.87
N GLY A 305 -10.74 14.18 -12.73
CA GLY A 305 -11.01 12.75 -12.94
C GLY A 305 -10.66 12.29 -14.36
N CYS A 306 -10.99 13.10 -15.37
CA CYS A 306 -10.80 12.79 -16.78
C CYS A 306 -9.31 12.70 -17.16
N ILE A 307 -8.50 13.68 -16.74
CA ILE A 307 -7.07 13.67 -17.07
C ILE A 307 -6.31 12.61 -16.29
N VAL A 308 -6.74 12.34 -15.06
CA VAL A 308 -6.23 11.21 -14.28
C VAL A 308 -6.54 9.92 -15.04
N SER A 309 -7.77 9.68 -15.45
CA SER A 309 -8.13 8.49 -16.26
C SER A 309 -7.26 8.34 -17.50
N ILE A 310 -7.01 9.43 -18.25
CA ILE A 310 -6.12 9.41 -19.42
C ILE A 310 -4.69 9.01 -19.06
N CYS A 311 -4.09 9.62 -18.03
CA CYS A 311 -2.74 9.28 -17.56
C CYS A 311 -2.63 7.87 -16.95
N ASN A 312 -3.77 7.20 -16.75
CA ASN A 312 -3.82 5.83 -16.24
C ASN A 312 -4.07 4.78 -17.33
N LEU A 313 -4.28 5.20 -18.59
CA LEU A 313 -4.46 4.26 -19.71
C LEU A 313 -3.16 3.55 -20.14
N THR A 314 -1.99 4.07 -19.76
CA THR A 314 -0.71 3.51 -20.21
C THR A 314 0.31 3.57 -19.08
N PRO A 315 0.97 2.45 -18.73
CA PRO A 315 2.09 2.48 -17.79
C PRO A 315 3.24 3.35 -18.34
N PRO A 316 3.91 4.17 -17.51
CA PRO A 316 3.68 4.34 -16.08
C PRO A 316 2.43 5.20 -15.80
N VAL A 317 1.64 4.82 -14.78
CA VAL A 317 0.33 5.40 -14.36
C VAL A 317 0.39 6.87 -13.87
N THR A 318 1.51 7.54 -14.12
CA THR A 318 1.76 8.95 -13.83
C THR A 318 1.90 9.79 -15.09
N THR A 319 1.89 9.15 -16.28
CA THR A 319 2.07 9.80 -17.57
C THR A 319 0.99 9.35 -18.56
N GLY A 320 0.53 10.28 -19.38
CA GLY A 320 -0.45 10.02 -20.43
C GLY A 320 -0.21 10.87 -21.66
N VAL A 321 -1.18 10.83 -22.56
CA VAL A 321 -1.17 11.56 -23.82
C VAL A 321 -2.40 12.47 -23.85
N CYS A 322 -2.20 13.78 -24.01
CA CYS A 322 -3.28 14.76 -24.04
C CYS A 322 -4.32 14.39 -25.12
N ALA A 323 -5.61 14.28 -24.75
CA ALA A 323 -6.66 13.92 -25.70
C ALA A 323 -6.87 14.96 -26.82
N MET A 324 -6.44 16.21 -26.61
CA MET A 324 -6.61 17.32 -27.56
C MET A 324 -5.46 17.40 -28.56
N CYS A 325 -4.21 17.42 -28.09
CA CYS A 325 -3.03 17.65 -28.94
C CYS A 325 -2.02 16.51 -28.97
N ARG A 326 -2.29 15.43 -28.25
CA ARG A 326 -1.41 14.25 -28.11
C ARG A 326 -0.01 14.54 -27.56
N SER A 327 0.20 15.71 -26.96
CA SER A 327 1.44 15.99 -26.21
C SER A 327 1.51 15.12 -24.96
N PRO A 328 2.71 14.71 -24.51
CA PRO A 328 2.88 14.03 -23.22
C PRO A 328 2.32 14.88 -22.08
N VAL A 329 1.67 14.22 -21.13
CA VAL A 329 1.12 14.85 -19.91
C VAL A 329 1.59 14.06 -18.71
N THR A 330 2.04 14.76 -17.66
CA THR A 330 2.35 14.13 -16.38
C THR A 330 1.38 14.57 -15.29
N LEU A 331 1.05 13.67 -14.35
CA LEU A 331 0.22 14.04 -13.18
C LEU A 331 0.90 15.11 -12.31
N LYS A 332 2.24 15.12 -12.26
CA LYS A 332 3.03 16.13 -11.55
C LYS A 332 2.95 17.51 -12.20
N GLY A 333 2.74 17.57 -13.52
CA GLY A 333 2.67 18.81 -14.28
C GLY A 333 1.28 19.47 -14.30
N LEU A 334 0.27 18.87 -13.68
CA LEU A 334 -1.09 19.41 -13.64
C LEU A 334 -1.18 20.64 -12.74
N LYS A 335 -1.90 21.66 -13.22
CA LYS A 335 -2.14 22.91 -12.48
C LYS A 335 -3.64 23.15 -12.34
N ARG A 336 -4.12 23.47 -11.13
CA ARG A 336 -5.55 23.77 -10.91
C ARG A 336 -5.90 25.13 -11.53
N VAL A 337 -7.01 25.24 -12.24
CA VAL A 337 -7.50 26.51 -12.80
C VAL A 337 -8.46 27.16 -11.80
N LYS A 338 -8.21 28.41 -11.41
CA LYS A 338 -9.18 29.23 -10.66
C LYS A 338 -10.04 30.01 -11.64
N ASN A 339 -11.37 29.94 -11.47
CA ASN A 339 -12.29 30.84 -12.14
C ASN A 339 -12.30 32.16 -11.38
N SER A 340 -12.07 33.27 -12.07
CA SER A 340 -12.07 34.64 -11.50
C SER A 340 -13.47 35.15 -11.13
N CYS A 341 -14.43 34.24 -10.89
CA CYS A 341 -15.82 34.58 -10.59
C CYS A 341 -16.16 34.42 -9.09
N GLU A 342 -15.19 34.06 -8.24
CA GLU A 342 -15.38 33.77 -6.81
C GLU A 342 -14.93 34.92 -5.87
N GLU A 343 -14.85 36.16 -6.34
CA GLU A 343 -14.64 37.33 -5.47
C GLU A 343 -15.89 38.23 -5.44
N ASP A 344 -16.23 38.64 -4.20
CA ASP A 344 -17.19 39.67 -3.77
C ASP A 344 -18.67 39.30 -3.49
N THR A 345 -18.90 38.50 -2.44
CA THR A 345 -20.16 38.61 -1.63
C THR A 345 -19.93 38.86 -0.14
N ALA A 346 -18.76 39.39 0.24
CA ALA A 346 -18.46 39.74 1.63
C ALA A 346 -17.97 41.20 1.76
N ASN A 347 -18.83 42.18 1.45
CA ASN A 347 -18.79 43.51 2.07
C ASN A 347 -20.05 44.31 1.70
N GLY A 348 -20.99 44.37 2.62
CA GLY A 348 -22.26 45.09 2.42
C GLY A 348 -23.10 45.21 3.69
N SER A 349 -22.49 45.54 4.83
CA SER A 349 -23.22 46.05 5.99
C SER A 349 -22.95 47.55 6.09
N GLY A 350 -23.82 48.32 5.46
CA GLY A 350 -23.81 49.78 5.52
C GLY A 350 -24.17 50.27 6.92
N ASP A 351 -23.34 51.17 7.42
CA ASP A 351 -23.69 52.14 8.45
C ASP A 351 -24.89 52.98 7.96
N SER A 352 -25.93 53.08 8.79
CA SER A 352 -26.92 54.14 8.70
C SER A 352 -27.09 54.73 10.10
N ALA A 353 -26.24 55.71 10.38
CA ALA A 353 -26.52 56.75 11.35
C ALA A 353 -27.64 57.63 10.77
N VAL A 354 -28.76 57.74 11.48
CA VAL A 354 -29.71 58.85 11.32
C VAL A 354 -29.85 59.52 12.68
N SER A 355 -29.18 60.65 12.81
CA SER A 355 -29.50 61.73 13.73
C SER A 355 -30.22 62.82 12.93
N GLY A 356 -31.38 63.25 13.42
CA GLY A 356 -32.21 64.29 12.82
C GLY A 356 -33.59 64.31 13.46
#